data_AF-A0A845WJU1-F1
#
_entry.id   AF-A0A845WJU1-F1
#
_cell.length_a   1.000
_cell.length_b   1.000
_cell.length_c   1.000
_cell.angle_alpha   90.00
_cell.angle_beta   90.00
_cell.angle_gamma   90.00
#
_symmetry.space_group_name_H-M   'P 1'
#
loop_
_entity.id
_entity.type
_entity.pdbx_description
1 polymer ?
#
loop_
_entity_poly.entity_id
_entity_poly.type
_entity_poly.pdbx_seq_one_letter_code
_entity_poly.pdbx_strand_id
1 'polypeptide(L)'
;MGGTPKTALPPQDRAASLTDQIRRSSRSVCANLAEAWRKRRYKAAFVAKLNDCEAEAAETQVWLTFAVKCQYLTVEEVRELYGNYNQILSGLVKMIINPDNWLLD
;
A
#
# COMPACT_ATOMS: atom_id res chain seq x y z
N MET A 1 -34.79 15.21 16.62
CA MET A 1 -34.31 15.05 15.23
C MET A 1 -32.80 15.26 15.23
N GLY A 2 -32.03 14.17 15.34
CA GLY A 2 -30.56 14.22 15.35
C GLY A 2 -30.06 14.49 13.94
N GLY A 3 -29.56 15.70 13.69
CA GLY A 3 -28.95 16.05 12.42
C GLY A 3 -27.76 15.15 12.14
N THR A 4 -27.72 14.54 10.96
CA THR A 4 -26.54 13.86 10.44
C THR A 4 -25.35 14.83 10.49
N PRO A 5 -24.18 14.40 11.00
CA PRO A 5 -23.00 15.25 11.02
C PRO A 5 -22.67 15.70 9.60
N LYS A 6 -22.54 17.02 9.37
CA LYS A 6 -22.19 17.64 8.07
C LYS A 6 -20.85 17.19 7.47
N THR A 7 -20.09 16.36 8.19
CA THR A 7 -18.74 15.87 7.81
C THR A 7 -18.73 14.44 7.27
N ALA A 8 -19.84 13.71 7.28
CA ALA A 8 -19.89 12.34 6.79
C ALA A 8 -20.29 12.29 5.30
N LEU A 9 -19.38 11.83 4.43
CA LEU A 9 -19.69 11.52 3.03
C LEU A 9 -20.86 10.52 2.92
N PRO A 10 -21.71 10.58 1.90
CA PRO A 10 -22.73 9.56 1.62
C PRO A 10 -22.15 8.13 1.57
N PRO A 11 -22.92 7.08 1.92
CA PRO A 11 -22.40 5.70 1.97
C PRO A 11 -21.71 5.21 0.69
N GLN A 12 -22.27 5.56 -0.47
CA GLN A 12 -21.72 5.25 -1.79
C GLN A 12 -20.39 5.98 -2.07
N ASP A 13 -20.29 7.24 -1.67
CA ASP A 13 -19.09 8.07 -1.87
C ASP A 13 -17.95 7.60 -0.95
N ARG A 14 -18.29 7.11 0.25
CA ARG A 14 -17.31 6.47 1.16
C ARG A 14 -16.76 5.17 0.58
N ALA A 15 -17.60 4.31 0.02
CA ALA A 15 -17.18 3.06 -0.61
C ALA A 15 -16.30 3.32 -1.85
N ALA A 16 -16.69 4.29 -2.69
CA ALA A 16 -15.90 4.72 -3.84
C ALA A 16 -14.55 5.31 -3.40
N SER A 17 -14.53 6.16 -2.38
CA SER A 17 -13.30 6.74 -1.83
C SER A 17 -12.34 5.67 -1.31
N LEU A 18 -12.82 4.68 -0.54
CA LEU A 18 -11.98 3.56 -0.08
C LEU A 18 -11.46 2.72 -1.24
N THR A 19 -12.30 2.46 -2.25
CA THR A 19 -11.89 1.72 -3.46
C THR A 19 -10.76 2.46 -4.19
N ASP A 20 -10.86 3.77 -4.31
CA ASP A 20 -9.84 4.60 -4.95
C ASP A 20 -8.54 4.63 -4.14
N GLN A 21 -8.63 4.72 -2.82
CA GLN A 21 -7.48 4.66 -1.93
C GLN A 21 -6.71 3.34 -2.07
N ILE A 22 -7.42 2.19 -2.03
CA ILE A 22 -6.83 0.85 -2.22
C ILE A 22 -6.17 0.76 -3.60
N ARG A 23 -6.87 1.17 -4.66
CA ARG A 23 -6.35 1.08 -6.03
C ARG A 23 -5.14 1.94 -6.27
N ARG A 24 -5.07 3.14 -5.70
CA ARG A 24 -3.96 4.07 -5.93
C ARG A 24 -2.71 3.62 -5.19
N SER A 25 -2.82 3.36 -3.89
CA SER A 25 -1.70 2.88 -3.08
C SER A 25 -1.15 1.56 -3.61
N SER A 26 -2.04 0.61 -3.93
CA SER A 26 -1.66 -0.68 -4.54
C SER A 26 -0.84 -0.53 -5.82
N ARG A 27 -1.28 0.34 -6.74
CA ARG A 27 -0.55 0.60 -8.00
C ARG A 27 0.76 1.37 -7.77
N SER A 28 0.79 2.22 -6.75
CA SER A 28 1.98 3.01 -6.39
C SER A 28 3.14 2.12 -5.92
N VAL A 29 2.86 0.99 -5.24
CA VAL A 29 3.88 -0.03 -4.91
C VAL A 29 4.65 -0.47 -6.16
N CYS A 30 3.94 -0.87 -7.21
CA CYS A 30 4.55 -1.33 -8.46
C CYS A 30 5.29 -0.19 -9.19
N ALA A 31 4.71 1.01 -9.20
CA ALA A 31 5.31 2.18 -9.84
C ALA A 31 6.63 2.59 -9.15
N ASN A 32 6.64 2.66 -7.81
CA ASN A 32 7.83 2.95 -7.04
C ASN A 32 8.89 1.86 -7.18
N LEU A 33 8.49 0.58 -7.26
CA LEU A 33 9.43 -0.52 -7.45
C LEU A 33 10.12 -0.45 -8.82
N ALA A 34 9.37 -0.12 -9.87
CA ALA A 34 9.92 0.10 -11.20
C ALA A 34 10.93 1.27 -11.20
N GLU A 35 10.63 2.35 -10.49
CA GLU A 35 11.55 3.48 -10.33
C GLU A 35 12.80 3.11 -9.51
N ALA A 36 12.64 2.39 -8.39
CA ALA A 36 13.73 1.84 -7.60
C ALA A 36 14.67 1.03 -8.49
N TRP A 37 14.12 0.15 -9.32
CA TRP A 37 14.90 -0.70 -10.22
C TRP A 37 15.79 0.09 -11.20
N ARG A 38 15.38 1.30 -11.60
CA ARG A 38 16.17 2.20 -12.45
C ARG A 38 17.22 3.02 -11.68
N LYS A 39 17.15 3.04 -10.35
CA LYS A 39 18.05 3.79 -9.45
C LYS A 39 19.15 2.94 -8.78
N ARG A 40 19.33 1.68 -9.21
CA ARG A 40 20.32 0.72 -8.66
C ARG A 40 21.80 1.12 -8.81
N ARG A 41 22.12 2.24 -9.47
CA ARG A 41 23.48 2.81 -9.53
C ARG A 41 23.85 3.65 -8.31
N TYR A 42 22.87 4.06 -7.51
CA TYR A 42 23.10 4.86 -6.31
C TYR A 42 22.28 4.31 -5.15
N LYS A 43 22.98 3.69 -4.19
CA LYS A 43 22.41 2.97 -3.05
C LYS A 43 21.33 3.77 -2.31
N ALA A 44 21.61 5.02 -1.96
CA ALA A 44 20.67 5.84 -1.20
C ALA A 44 19.37 6.11 -1.99
N ALA A 45 19.45 6.36 -3.31
CA ALA A 45 18.27 6.58 -4.13
C ALA A 45 17.47 5.28 -4.40
N PHE A 46 18.15 4.14 -4.50
CA PHE A 46 17.51 2.83 -4.59
C PHE A 46 16.72 2.52 -3.31
N VAL A 47 17.38 2.62 -2.15
CA VAL A 47 16.77 2.36 -0.83
C VAL A 47 15.62 3.34 -0.55
N ALA A 48 15.80 4.64 -0.84
CA ALA A 48 14.74 5.62 -0.66
C ALA A 48 13.46 5.24 -1.43
N LYS A 49 13.58 4.77 -2.67
CA LYS A 49 12.42 4.33 -3.46
C LYS A 49 11.83 3.00 -3.00
N LEU A 50 12.63 2.10 -2.42
CA LEU A 50 12.08 0.90 -1.77
C LEU A 50 11.27 1.26 -0.52
N ASN A 51 11.67 2.27 0.26
CA ASN A 51 10.89 2.77 1.38
C ASN A 51 9.54 3.35 0.91
N ASP A 52 9.51 4.05 -0.23
CA ASP A 52 8.24 4.50 -0.84
C ASP A 52 7.35 3.30 -1.19
N CYS A 53 7.92 2.18 -1.69
CA CYS A 53 7.15 0.95 -1.94
C CYS A 53 6.55 0.38 -0.65
N GLU A 54 7.34 0.37 0.43
CA GLU A 54 6.93 -0.16 1.74
C GLU A 54 5.78 0.68 2.33
N ALA A 55 5.89 2.01 2.24
CA ALA A 55 4.85 2.93 2.69
C ALA A 55 3.51 2.70 1.96
N GLU A 56 3.55 2.55 0.63
CA GLU A 56 2.35 2.33 -0.20
C GLU A 56 1.72 0.94 0.01
N ALA A 57 2.55 -0.07 0.31
CA ALA A 57 2.09 -1.40 0.67
C ALA A 57 1.38 -1.40 2.04
N ALA A 58 1.97 -0.72 3.03
CA ALA A 58 1.36 -0.52 4.34
C ALA A 58 0.07 0.31 4.25
N GLU A 59 0.06 1.37 3.42
CA GLU A 59 -1.13 2.17 3.16
C GLU A 59 -2.26 1.31 2.57
N THR A 60 -1.96 0.41 1.63
CA THR A 60 -2.96 -0.52 1.09
C THR A 60 -3.57 -1.38 2.20
N GLN A 61 -2.75 -1.93 3.10
CA GLN A 61 -3.22 -2.71 4.24
C GLN A 61 -4.11 -1.91 5.21
N VAL A 62 -3.80 -0.62 5.41
CA VAL A 62 -4.63 0.30 6.20
C VAL A 62 -6.02 0.44 5.57
N TRP A 63 -6.09 0.67 4.27
CA TRP A 63 -7.38 0.85 3.58
C TRP A 63 -8.20 -0.44 3.52
N LEU A 64 -7.56 -1.59 3.37
CA LEU A 64 -8.22 -2.90 3.51
C LEU A 64 -8.81 -3.10 4.91
N THR A 65 -8.06 -2.71 5.95
CA THR A 65 -8.55 -2.77 7.33
C THR A 65 -9.75 -1.85 7.55
N PHE A 66 -9.74 -0.65 6.95
CA PHE A 66 -10.90 0.25 7.00
C PHE A 66 -12.11 -0.31 6.26
N ALA A 67 -11.93 -0.92 5.10
CA ALA A 67 -13.02 -1.56 4.35
C ALA A 67 -13.72 -2.64 5.21
N VAL A 68 -12.96 -3.42 5.98
CA VAL A 68 -13.51 -4.40 6.94
C VAL A 68 -14.23 -3.71 8.09
N LYS A 69 -13.60 -2.71 8.72
CA LYS A 69 -14.21 -1.98 9.87
C LYS A 69 -15.50 -1.25 9.49
N CYS A 70 -15.59 -0.77 8.25
CA CYS A 70 -16.80 -0.15 7.71
C CYS A 70 -17.81 -1.15 7.15
N GLN A 71 -17.56 -2.46 7.29
CA GLN A 71 -18.43 -3.55 6.84
C GLN A 71 -18.69 -3.54 5.32
N TYR A 72 -17.76 -2.96 4.53
CA TYR A 72 -17.80 -3.03 3.07
C TYR A 72 -17.20 -4.34 2.54
N LEU A 73 -16.32 -4.96 3.32
CA LEU A 73 -15.73 -6.28 3.07
C LEU A 73 -15.70 -7.06 4.38
N THR A 74 -15.67 -8.39 4.28
CA THR A 74 -15.45 -9.31 5.40
C THR A 74 -13.96 -9.56 5.60
N VAL A 75 -13.60 -10.12 6.77
CA VAL A 75 -12.22 -10.53 7.06
C VAL A 75 -11.77 -11.60 6.07
N GLU A 76 -12.68 -12.51 5.71
CA GLU A 76 -12.45 -13.63 4.79
C GLU A 76 -12.12 -13.13 3.39
N GLU A 77 -12.86 -12.14 2.87
CA GLU A 77 -12.61 -11.52 1.57
C GLU A 77 -11.25 -10.81 1.49
N VAL A 78 -10.78 -10.24 2.60
CA VAL A 78 -9.54 -9.45 2.65
C VAL A 78 -8.30 -10.27 3.01
N ARG A 79 -8.47 -11.43 3.67
CA ARG A 79 -7.38 -12.22 4.25
C ARG A 79 -6.28 -12.55 3.24
N GLU A 80 -6.65 -13.03 2.06
CA GLU A 80 -5.69 -13.39 1.03
C GLU A 80 -4.88 -12.16 0.57
N LEU A 81 -5.58 -11.08 0.25
CA LEU A 81 -4.94 -9.86 -0.23
C LEU A 81 -4.02 -9.24 0.82
N TYR A 82 -4.45 -9.18 2.08
CA TYR A 82 -3.61 -8.71 3.18
C TYR A 82 -2.36 -9.60 3.37
N GLY A 83 -2.53 -10.91 3.24
CA GLY A 83 -1.44 -11.88 3.26
C GLY A 83 -0.42 -11.67 2.13
N ASN A 84 -0.89 -11.37 0.92
CA ASN A 84 -0.03 -11.03 -0.21
C ASN A 84 0.79 -9.76 0.07
N TYR A 85 0.18 -8.74 0.70
CA TYR A 85 0.91 -7.54 1.11
C TYR A 85 1.95 -7.82 2.19
N ASN A 86 1.71 -8.74 3.14
CA ASN A 86 2.74 -9.16 4.10
C ASN A 86 3.96 -9.79 3.40
N GLN A 87 3.73 -10.58 2.34
CA GLN A 87 4.81 -11.16 1.55
C GLN A 87 5.59 -10.09 0.77
N ILE A 88 4.88 -9.12 0.17
CA ILE A 88 5.49 -7.98 -0.53
C ILE A 88 6.37 -7.19 0.43
N LEU A 89 5.83 -6.78 1.59
CA LEU A 89 6.58 -6.06 2.63
C LEU A 89 7.82 -6.84 3.08
N SER A 90 7.68 -8.14 3.32
CA SER A 90 8.81 -9.01 3.67
C SER A 90 9.89 -9.02 2.59
N GLY A 91 9.51 -9.00 1.31
CA GLY A 91 10.44 -8.90 0.18
C GLY A 91 11.15 -7.55 0.14
N LEU A 92 10.39 -6.45 0.26
CA LEU A 92 10.93 -5.09 0.28
C LEU A 92 11.94 -4.89 1.41
N VAL A 93 11.60 -5.30 2.64
CA VAL A 93 12.50 -5.22 3.80
C VAL A 93 13.80 -6.00 3.56
N LYS A 94 13.73 -7.20 2.97
CA LYS A 94 14.94 -7.98 2.62
C LYS A 94 15.82 -7.24 1.62
N MET A 95 15.24 -6.58 0.63
CA MET A 95 15.97 -5.75 -0.34
C MET A 95 16.58 -4.51 0.31
N ILE A 96 15.86 -3.86 1.23
CA ILE A 96 16.31 -2.66 1.96
C ILE A 96 17.49 -3.00 2.89
N ILE A 97 17.43 -4.13 3.59
CA ILE A 97 18.49 -4.58 4.52
C ILE A 97 19.74 -5.02 3.75
N ASN A 98 19.57 -5.61 2.56
CA ASN A 98 20.68 -6.13 1.74
C ASN A 98 20.68 -5.49 0.33
N PRO A 99 20.83 -4.17 0.20
CA PRO A 99 20.65 -3.48 -1.08
C PRO A 99 21.78 -3.80 -2.05
N ASP A 100 22.97 -4.10 -1.53
CA ASP A 100 24.18 -4.37 -2.34
C ASP A 100 24.03 -5.60 -3.23
N ASN A 101 23.15 -6.56 -2.86
CA ASN A 101 22.80 -7.70 -3.71
C ASN A 101 22.09 -7.32 -5.02
N TRP A 102 21.62 -6.08 -5.13
CA TRP A 102 20.80 -5.59 -6.23
C TRP A 102 21.44 -4.41 -6.96
N LEU A 103 22.50 -3.79 -6.44
CA LEU A 103 23.11 -2.63 -7.09
C LEU A 103 23.83 -3.03 -8.38
N LEU A 104 23.98 -2.05 -9.28
CA LEU A 104 24.84 -2.19 -10.46
C LEU A 104 26.19 -1.59 -10.11
N ASP A 105 27.24 -2.39 -10.22
CA ASP A 105 28.64 -1.94 -10.15
C ASP A 105 28.97 -0.88 -11.22
#